data_AF-A0A9N8DW34-F1
#
_entry.id   AF-A0A9N8DW34-F1
#
_cell.length_a   1.000
_cell.length_b   1.000
_cell.length_c   1.000
_cell.angle_alpha   90.00
_cell.angle_beta   90.00
_cell.angle_gamma   90.00
#
_symmetry.space_group_name_H-M   'P 1'
#
loop_
_entity.id
_entity.type
_entity.pdbx_description
1 polymer ?
#
loop_
_entity_poly.entity_id
_entity_poly.type
_entity_poly.pdbx_seq_one_letter_code
_entity_poly.pdbx_strand_id
1 'polypeptide(L)'
;MEKPFCFDVINKPGQKTSCTCLHDLGDQIDDDEVDACAKALFLFCNVDFAERKRIVKEWIRSGLAAQLLFQGHHRTTSTRVFLFPGSTTRFICRNLIGYGQKPWKSIVQLVKSGNDPVHGLSGKTGNKLNAKSQGLMHEFFTDMKQYALPRATKIVRTQMVDGINTLVELREEEKDTVELPSSMTKRGLFNRFIGELGWKIQWDNKGRLLKKVELGTEQKVSATELPAWSNFRSFWKKEYPKLVIQRPSEDICGDCYLFASQQAQVLHQIMQWRRRRGR
;
A
#
# COMPACT_ATOMS: atom_id res chain seq x y z
N MET A 1 -7.90 42.72 29.60
CA MET A 1 -7.60 42.12 28.29
C MET A 1 -7.39 40.62 28.47
N GLU A 2 -8.11 39.80 27.72
CA GLU A 2 -7.88 38.35 27.71
C GLU A 2 -6.49 38.04 27.14
N LYS A 3 -5.76 37.10 27.74
CA LYS A 3 -4.45 36.68 27.22
C LYS A 3 -4.64 35.97 25.89
N PRO A 4 -3.85 36.28 24.84
CA PRO A 4 -4.00 35.62 23.54
C PRO A 4 -3.68 34.11 23.65
N PHE A 5 -4.54 33.30 23.05
CA PHE A 5 -4.39 31.84 23.01
C PHE A 5 -4.75 31.30 21.63
N CYS A 6 -4.12 30.19 21.24
CA CYS A 6 -4.48 29.43 20.04
C CYS A 6 -4.99 28.04 20.51
N PHE A 7 -6.06 27.51 19.90
CA PHE A 7 -6.66 26.21 20.27
C PHE A 7 -5.91 25.05 19.64
N ASP A 8 -5.70 23.94 20.36
CA ASP A 8 -5.29 22.68 19.75
C ASP A 8 -6.52 21.97 19.18
N VAL A 9 -6.65 21.97 17.86
CA VAL A 9 -7.79 21.34 17.16
C VAL A 9 -7.57 19.86 16.83
N ILE A 10 -6.38 19.30 17.10
CA ILE A 10 -6.00 17.96 16.61
C ILE A 10 -5.62 17.00 17.73
N ASN A 11 -4.66 17.36 18.57
CA ASN A 11 -4.15 16.44 19.59
C ASN A 11 -5.04 16.48 20.83
N LYS A 12 -5.55 17.67 21.19
CA LYS A 12 -6.38 17.91 22.37
C LYS A 12 -7.46 18.96 22.09
N PRO A 13 -8.54 18.58 21.38
CA PRO A 13 -9.63 19.49 21.01
C PRO A 13 -10.11 20.31 22.20
N GLY A 14 -10.14 21.64 22.05
CA GLY A 14 -10.61 22.58 23.07
C GLY A 14 -9.55 23.00 24.10
N GLN A 15 -8.34 22.42 24.08
CA GLN A 15 -7.27 22.90 24.96
C GLN A 15 -6.72 24.24 24.45
N LYS A 16 -6.80 25.27 25.29
CA LYS A 16 -6.17 26.58 25.04
C LYS A 16 -4.67 26.48 25.28
N THR A 17 -3.88 26.96 24.33
CA THR A 17 -2.42 27.13 24.50
C THR A 17 -2.09 28.61 24.42
N SER A 18 -1.37 29.14 25.42
CA SER A 18 -0.92 30.53 25.41
C SER A 18 -0.11 30.78 24.15
N CYS A 19 -0.58 31.70 23.31
CA CYS A 19 0.02 31.89 22.00
C CYS A 19 -0.38 33.25 21.44
N THR A 20 0.62 34.01 21.01
CA THR A 20 0.45 35.33 20.40
C THR A 20 0.33 35.25 18.87
N CYS A 21 0.06 34.05 18.33
CA CYS A 21 0.12 33.77 16.88
C CYS A 21 -0.81 34.64 16.02
N LEU A 22 -1.90 35.15 16.62
CA LEU A 22 -2.88 36.02 15.98
C LEU A 22 -2.98 37.38 16.69
N HIS A 23 -2.14 37.64 17.70
CA HIS A 23 -2.22 38.87 18.50
C HIS A 23 -1.99 40.10 17.62
N ASP A 24 -1.02 39.99 16.71
CA ASP A 24 -0.69 41.06 15.76
C ASP A 24 -1.67 41.12 14.58
N LEU A 25 -2.72 40.27 14.57
CA LEU A 25 -3.79 40.34 13.58
C LEU A 25 -4.97 41.24 13.96
N GLY A 26 -5.08 41.64 15.23
CA GLY A 26 -6.26 42.34 15.73
C GLY A 26 -6.26 43.86 15.52
N ASP A 27 -5.09 44.51 15.60
CA ASP A 27 -5.03 45.96 15.84
C ASP A 27 -4.30 46.78 14.74
N GLN A 28 -3.64 46.13 13.76
CA GLN A 28 -2.78 46.82 12.76
C GLN A 28 -2.74 46.13 11.38
N ILE A 29 -3.83 45.52 10.92
CA ILE A 29 -3.82 44.87 9.60
C ILE A 29 -4.65 45.66 8.59
N ASP A 30 -4.04 45.87 7.43
CA ASP A 30 -4.70 46.30 6.21
C ASP A 30 -5.65 45.20 5.71
N ASP A 31 -6.92 45.52 5.46
CA ASP A 31 -7.95 44.53 5.07
C ASP A 31 -7.50 43.64 3.89
N ASP A 32 -6.68 44.20 2.99
CA ASP A 32 -6.07 43.49 1.86
C ASP A 32 -5.10 42.37 2.29
N GLU A 33 -4.30 42.59 3.35
CA GLU A 33 -3.41 41.56 3.90
C GLU A 33 -4.22 40.45 4.58
N VAL A 34 -5.30 40.79 5.30
CA VAL A 34 -6.19 39.77 5.89
C VAL A 34 -6.82 38.91 4.81
N ASP A 35 -7.30 39.52 3.73
CA ASP A 35 -7.94 38.81 2.62
C ASP A 35 -6.93 37.91 1.88
N ALA A 36 -5.72 38.41 1.61
CA ALA A 36 -4.65 37.60 1.03
C ALA A 36 -4.29 36.39 1.92
N CYS A 37 -4.20 36.62 3.23
CA CYS A 37 -3.96 35.61 4.24
C CYS A 37 -5.05 34.54 4.29
N ALA A 38 -6.32 34.96 4.27
CA ALA A 38 -7.47 34.07 4.24
C ALA A 38 -7.52 33.24 2.96
N LYS A 39 -7.29 33.86 1.80
CA LYS A 39 -7.21 33.18 0.50
C LYS A 39 -6.10 32.12 0.48
N ALA A 40 -4.91 32.45 0.99
CA ALA A 40 -3.79 31.51 1.06
C ALA A 40 -4.10 30.31 1.97
N LEU A 41 -4.73 30.53 3.13
CA LEU A 41 -5.17 29.46 4.02
C LEU A 41 -6.27 28.59 3.37
N PHE A 42 -7.21 29.21 2.67
CA PHE A 42 -8.26 28.49 1.96
C PHE A 42 -7.67 27.58 0.86
N LEU A 43 -6.75 28.09 0.05
CA LEU A 43 -6.05 27.29 -0.97
C LEU A 43 -5.25 26.15 -0.33
N PHE A 44 -4.55 26.43 0.78
CA PHE A 44 -3.82 25.42 1.52
C PHE A 44 -4.71 24.29 2.05
N CYS A 45 -5.93 24.59 2.50
CA CYS A 45 -6.86 23.57 2.98
C CYS A 45 -7.36 22.64 1.86
N ASN A 46 -7.35 23.11 0.61
CA ASN A 46 -7.88 22.39 -0.55
C ASN A 46 -6.85 21.57 -1.32
N VAL A 47 -5.56 21.70 -1.03
CA VAL A 47 -4.51 20.88 -1.67
C VAL A 47 -4.36 19.50 -1.01
N ASP A 48 -3.86 18.54 -1.77
CA ASP A 48 -3.65 17.18 -1.28
C ASP A 48 -2.61 17.12 -0.13
N PHE A 49 -2.51 15.96 0.53
CA PHE A 49 -1.61 15.82 1.69
C PHE A 49 -0.12 15.95 1.32
N ALA A 50 0.28 15.51 0.12
CA ALA A 50 1.66 15.57 -0.32
C ALA A 50 2.07 17.03 -0.59
N GLU A 51 1.20 17.78 -1.25
CA GLU A 51 1.42 19.18 -1.57
C GLU A 51 1.34 20.07 -0.33
N ARG A 52 0.40 19.83 0.59
CA ARG A 52 0.40 20.50 1.91
C ARG A 52 1.73 20.32 2.64
N LYS A 53 2.29 19.11 2.59
CA LYS A 53 3.58 18.81 3.21
C LYS A 53 4.72 19.58 2.55
N ARG A 54 4.68 19.75 1.22
CA ARG A 54 5.65 20.55 0.46
C ARG A 54 5.58 22.02 0.84
N ILE A 55 4.38 22.59 0.84
CA ILE A 55 4.12 23.99 1.22
C ILE A 55 4.60 24.27 2.65
N VAL A 56 4.25 23.40 3.60
CA VAL A 56 4.70 23.52 4.99
C VAL A 56 6.23 23.43 5.11
N LYS A 57 6.89 22.60 4.28
CA LYS A 57 8.37 22.52 4.24
C LYS A 57 8.98 23.86 3.86
N GLU A 58 8.44 24.52 2.84
CA GLU A 58 8.89 25.85 2.39
C GLU A 58 8.66 26.91 3.45
N TRP A 59 7.49 26.96 4.09
CA TRP A 59 7.25 27.91 5.18
C TRP A 59 8.19 27.71 6.37
N ILE A 60 8.55 26.46 6.67
CA ILE A 60 9.55 26.16 7.70
C ILE A 60 10.93 26.69 7.30
N ARG A 61 11.35 26.49 6.05
CA ARG A 61 12.62 27.01 5.52
C ARG A 61 12.68 28.53 5.58
N SER A 62 11.64 29.20 5.08
CA SER A 62 11.56 30.67 5.08
C SER A 62 11.50 31.24 6.49
N GLY A 63 10.77 30.60 7.41
CA GLY A 63 10.74 31.01 8.81
C GLY A 63 12.11 30.89 9.50
N LEU A 64 12.85 29.81 9.25
CA LEU A 64 14.21 29.63 9.77
C LEU A 64 15.19 30.67 9.19
N ALA A 65 15.09 30.96 7.89
CA ALA A 65 15.91 32.00 7.24
C ALA A 65 15.60 33.40 7.80
N ALA A 66 14.32 33.74 7.98
CA ALA A 66 13.89 35.00 8.57
C ALA A 66 14.40 35.16 10.01
N GLN A 67 14.39 34.10 10.83
CA GLN A 67 14.95 34.14 12.19
C GLN A 67 16.44 34.50 12.23
N LEU A 68 17.22 34.11 11.22
CA LEU A 68 18.64 34.48 11.11
C LEU A 68 18.84 35.95 10.78
N LEU A 69 17.91 36.54 10.02
CA LEU A 69 17.93 37.95 9.60
C LEU A 69 17.41 38.90 10.70
N PHE A 70 16.34 38.50 11.41
CA PHE A 70 15.65 39.35 12.39
C PHE A 70 16.07 39.05 13.84
N GLN A 71 17.38 39.07 14.14
CA GLN A 71 17.97 38.64 15.42
C GLN A 71 17.52 39.40 16.70
N GLY A 72 16.55 40.32 16.61
CA GLY A 72 16.24 41.28 17.67
C GLY A 72 15.04 40.99 18.59
N HIS A 73 14.03 40.18 18.21
CA HIS A 73 12.77 40.15 18.99
C HIS A 73 12.17 38.76 19.31
N HIS A 74 12.62 37.66 18.70
CA HIS A 74 12.01 36.33 18.91
C HIS A 74 12.98 35.24 19.35
N ARG A 75 14.01 35.59 20.13
CA ARG A 75 15.08 34.65 20.55
C ARG A 75 14.70 33.60 21.60
N THR A 76 13.47 33.56 22.12
CA THR A 76 13.21 32.76 23.34
C THR A 76 11.86 32.04 23.35
N THR A 77 11.48 31.37 22.27
CA THR A 77 10.47 30.31 22.45
C THR A 77 10.66 29.15 21.50
N SER A 78 11.12 28.04 22.08
CA SER A 78 11.15 26.64 21.65
C SER A 78 9.91 26.11 20.88
N THR A 79 8.92 26.95 20.60
CA THR A 79 7.66 26.54 19.99
C THR A 79 7.12 27.59 19.03
N ARG A 80 7.29 27.30 17.73
CA ARG A 80 6.30 27.60 16.68
C ARG A 80 6.20 29.07 16.24
N VAL A 81 6.96 29.48 15.23
CA VAL A 81 6.56 30.66 14.44
C VAL A 81 7.18 30.58 13.04
N PHE A 82 6.33 30.50 12.00
CA PHE A 82 6.68 30.48 10.55
C PHE A 82 5.96 31.59 9.83
N LEU A 83 6.56 32.10 8.75
CA LEU A 83 5.98 33.15 7.93
C LEU A 83 4.50 32.84 7.60
N PHE A 84 3.61 33.79 7.88
CA PHE A 84 2.19 33.65 7.61
C PHE A 84 1.98 33.56 6.09
N PRO A 85 1.18 32.62 5.58
CA PRO A 85 0.92 32.49 4.14
C PRO A 85 0.31 33.76 3.55
N GLY A 86 1.01 34.43 2.64
CA GLY A 86 0.59 35.72 2.09
C GLY A 86 1.09 36.95 2.86
N SER A 87 1.87 36.76 3.92
CA SER A 87 2.57 37.84 4.64
C SER A 87 4.08 37.68 4.49
N THR A 88 4.81 38.80 4.57
CA THR A 88 6.29 38.86 4.52
C THR A 88 6.93 39.13 5.87
N THR A 89 6.13 39.45 6.90
CA THR A 89 6.63 39.94 8.19
C THR A 89 6.05 39.20 9.39
N ARG A 90 4.89 38.53 9.23
CA ARG A 90 4.17 37.91 10.35
C ARG A 90 4.44 36.43 10.45
N PHE A 91 4.26 35.88 11.66
CA PHE A 91 4.49 34.47 11.93
C PHE A 91 3.31 33.78 12.61
N ILE A 92 3.04 32.51 12.25
CA ILE A 92 1.97 31.68 12.85
C ILE A 92 2.45 30.38 13.47
N CYS A 93 1.62 29.85 14.37
CA CYS A 93 1.83 28.56 14.98
C CYS A 93 1.16 27.41 14.20
N ARG A 94 1.69 26.19 14.37
CA ARG A 94 1.16 24.96 13.73
C ARG A 94 -0.32 24.66 13.99
N ASN A 95 -0.87 25.19 15.08
CA ASN A 95 -2.24 24.88 15.48
C ASN A 95 -3.25 25.57 14.54
N LEU A 96 -2.91 26.75 14.01
CA LEU A 96 -3.76 27.50 13.08
C LEU A 96 -3.98 26.71 11.78
N ILE A 97 -2.92 26.09 11.26
CA ILE A 97 -2.96 25.32 10.00
C ILE A 97 -3.40 23.86 10.19
N GLY A 98 -3.83 23.49 11.40
CA GLY A 98 -4.25 22.11 11.67
C GLY A 98 -3.14 21.09 11.44
N TYR A 99 -1.91 21.33 11.93
CA TYR A 99 -0.87 20.31 11.94
C TYR A 99 -0.62 19.74 13.35
N GLY A 100 -0.80 18.41 13.47
CA GLY A 100 -0.52 17.68 14.70
C GLY A 100 0.96 17.72 15.10
N GLN A 101 1.26 17.56 16.40
CA GLN A 101 2.62 17.73 16.93
C GLN A 101 3.62 16.71 16.38
N LYS A 102 3.19 15.46 16.17
CA LYS A 102 4.05 14.37 15.67
C LYS A 102 4.44 14.56 14.19
N PRO A 103 3.49 14.74 13.24
CA PRO A 103 3.82 15.10 11.85
C PRO A 103 4.70 16.35 11.78
N TRP A 104 4.39 17.34 12.61
CA TRP A 104 5.14 18.59 12.69
C TRP A 104 6.63 18.36 13.00
N LYS A 105 6.95 17.64 14.09
CA LYS A 105 8.34 17.33 14.46
C LYS A 105 9.07 16.58 13.35
N SER A 106 8.38 15.66 12.66
CA SER A 106 8.97 14.91 11.54
C SER A 106 9.34 15.82 10.38
N ILE A 107 8.50 16.79 9.99
CA ILE A 107 8.80 17.71 8.88
C ILE A 107 9.95 18.65 9.25
N VAL A 108 9.96 19.20 10.47
CA VAL A 108 11.07 20.05 10.94
C VAL A 108 12.39 19.30 10.88
N GLN A 109 12.41 18.02 11.28
CA GLN A 109 13.61 17.20 11.19
C GLN A 109 14.06 17.00 9.74
N LEU A 110 13.12 16.75 8.81
CA LEU A 110 13.43 16.62 7.38
C LEU A 110 14.00 17.90 6.77
N VAL A 111 13.47 19.07 7.17
CA VAL A 111 14.00 20.38 6.73
C VAL A 111 15.43 20.56 7.23
N LYS A 112 15.68 20.29 8.52
CA LYS A 112 17.03 20.39 9.12
C LYS A 112 18.03 19.42 8.48
N SER A 113 17.60 18.22 8.13
CA SER A 113 18.45 17.22 7.50
C SER A 113 18.58 17.38 5.98
N GLY A 114 17.91 18.36 5.37
CA GLY A 114 17.91 18.56 3.92
C GLY A 114 17.25 17.44 3.11
N ASN A 115 16.53 16.51 3.75
CA ASN A 115 16.00 15.31 3.10
C ASN A 115 14.55 15.51 2.64
N ASP A 116 14.15 14.73 1.65
CA ASP A 116 12.76 14.62 1.22
C ASP A 116 11.99 13.57 2.03
N PRO A 117 10.66 13.76 2.16
CA PRO A 117 9.83 12.84 2.92
C PRO A 117 9.72 11.48 2.23
N VAL A 118 10.63 10.56 2.56
CA VAL A 118 10.50 9.16 2.17
C VAL A 118 9.48 8.49 3.08
N HIS A 119 8.42 7.91 2.48
CA HIS A 119 7.50 7.07 3.24
C HIS A 119 8.28 5.89 3.82
N GLY A 120 8.31 5.75 5.14
CA GLY A 120 9.29 4.90 5.85
C GLY A 120 9.29 3.40 5.48
N LEU A 121 8.24 2.93 4.80
CA LEU A 121 8.05 1.56 4.32
C LEU A 121 8.06 1.43 2.78
N SER A 122 8.15 2.54 2.06
CA SER A 122 8.19 2.47 0.59
C SER A 122 9.52 1.84 0.14
N GLY A 123 9.43 0.81 -0.70
CA GLY A 123 10.60 0.09 -1.21
C GLY A 123 11.29 -0.86 -0.21
N LYS A 124 10.85 -0.93 1.06
CA LYS A 124 11.45 -1.85 2.04
C LYS A 124 10.69 -3.17 2.10
N THR A 125 11.41 -4.26 1.93
CA THR A 125 10.93 -5.62 2.24
C THR A 125 10.55 -5.67 3.71
N GLY A 126 9.30 -6.03 4.03
CA GLY A 126 8.85 -6.06 5.41
C GLY A 126 9.67 -7.04 6.26
N ASN A 127 10.06 -6.63 7.47
CA ASN A 127 10.90 -7.38 8.42
C ASN A 127 10.42 -8.81 8.77
N LYS A 128 9.24 -9.24 8.29
CA LYS A 128 8.62 -10.55 8.53
C LYS A 128 8.74 -11.52 7.36
N LEU A 129 9.46 -11.19 6.29
CA LEU A 129 9.73 -12.13 5.20
C LEU A 129 10.97 -12.96 5.56
N ASN A 130 10.73 -14.14 6.13
CA ASN A 130 11.76 -15.13 6.40
C ASN A 130 12.23 -15.76 5.08
N ALA A 131 13.55 -15.80 4.86
CA ALA A 131 14.17 -16.40 3.67
C ALA A 131 13.75 -17.85 3.47
N LYS A 132 13.57 -18.61 4.55
CA LYS A 132 13.07 -20.00 4.52
C LYS A 132 11.66 -20.07 3.92
N SER A 133 10.76 -19.18 4.32
CA SER A 133 9.40 -19.11 3.78
C SER A 133 9.40 -18.75 2.29
N GLN A 134 10.34 -17.92 1.85
CA GLN A 134 10.49 -17.58 0.43
C GLN A 134 10.97 -18.78 -0.38
N GLY A 135 11.95 -19.54 0.12
CA GLY A 135 12.39 -20.79 -0.51
C GLY A 135 11.24 -21.78 -0.71
N LEU A 136 10.44 -22.01 0.34
CA LEU A 136 9.26 -22.88 0.27
C LEU A 136 8.21 -22.39 -0.73
N MET A 137 7.99 -21.07 -0.81
CA MET A 137 7.07 -20.50 -1.80
C MET A 137 7.62 -20.66 -3.24
N HIS A 138 8.93 -20.52 -3.44
CA HIS A 138 9.54 -20.77 -4.75
C HIS A 138 9.38 -22.23 -5.20
N GLU A 139 9.64 -23.18 -4.32
CA GLU A 139 9.44 -24.61 -4.59
C GLU A 139 7.97 -24.88 -4.97
N PHE A 140 7.03 -24.39 -4.15
CA PHE A 140 5.60 -24.54 -4.39
C PHE A 140 5.16 -23.97 -5.76
N PHE A 141 5.54 -22.73 -6.10
CA PHE A 141 5.13 -22.12 -7.37
C PHE A 141 5.82 -22.74 -8.58
N THR A 142 7.02 -23.28 -8.40
CA THR A 142 7.71 -24.04 -9.46
C THR A 142 6.95 -25.32 -9.76
N ASP A 143 6.51 -26.04 -8.73
CA ASP A 143 5.64 -27.20 -8.87
C ASP A 143 4.29 -26.85 -9.48
N MET A 144 3.73 -25.66 -9.18
CA MET A 144 2.45 -25.26 -9.75
C MET A 144 2.49 -25.14 -11.27
N LYS A 145 3.65 -24.85 -11.88
CA LYS A 145 3.79 -24.79 -13.35
C LYS A 145 3.47 -26.13 -14.02
N GLN A 146 3.61 -27.25 -13.33
CA GLN A 146 3.27 -28.57 -13.86
C GLN A 146 1.76 -28.77 -14.08
N TYR A 147 0.94 -27.99 -13.38
CA TYR A 147 -0.52 -28.01 -13.53
C TYR A 147 -1.03 -26.93 -14.49
N ALA A 148 -0.12 -26.24 -15.17
CA ALA A 148 -0.50 -25.27 -16.18
C ALA A 148 -1.26 -25.96 -17.31
N LEU A 149 -2.35 -25.33 -17.73
CA LEU A 149 -3.08 -25.77 -18.90
C LEU A 149 -2.26 -25.42 -20.15
N PRO A 150 -2.26 -26.28 -21.18
CA PRO A 150 -1.76 -25.89 -22.48
C PRO A 150 -2.61 -24.72 -22.98
N ARG A 151 -2.00 -23.54 -23.11
CA ARG A 151 -2.66 -22.39 -23.72
C ARG A 151 -2.95 -22.75 -25.18
N ALA A 152 -4.19 -22.53 -25.64
CA ALA A 152 -4.54 -22.76 -27.04
C ALA A 152 -3.51 -22.08 -27.94
N THR A 153 -2.89 -22.86 -28.83
CA THR A 153 -1.84 -22.37 -29.72
C THR A 153 -2.43 -21.28 -30.64
N LYS A 154 -1.59 -20.33 -31.04
CA LYS A 154 -1.92 -19.17 -31.91
C LYS A 154 -2.90 -19.54 -33.02
N ILE A 155 -2.70 -20.70 -33.66
CA ILE A 155 -3.50 -21.25 -34.78
C ILE A 155 -4.98 -21.40 -34.42
N VAL A 156 -5.31 -22.00 -33.27
CA VAL A 156 -6.70 -22.26 -32.86
C VAL A 156 -7.45 -20.96 -32.55
N ARG A 157 -6.78 -19.94 -32.01
CA ARG A 157 -7.38 -18.63 -31.75
C ARG A 157 -7.56 -17.80 -33.01
N THR A 158 -6.64 -17.88 -33.98
CA THR A 158 -6.79 -17.21 -35.27
C THR A 158 -7.84 -17.86 -36.18
N GLN A 159 -8.14 -19.15 -36.02
CA GLN A 159 -9.04 -19.87 -36.92
C GLN A 159 -10.52 -19.88 -36.49
N MET A 160 -10.86 -19.45 -35.27
CA MET A 160 -12.25 -19.53 -34.76
C MET A 160 -12.99 -18.20 -34.64
N VAL A 161 -12.42 -17.10 -35.14
CA VAL A 161 -13.15 -15.82 -35.28
C VAL A 161 -13.61 -15.67 -36.72
N ASP A 162 -14.81 -16.18 -37.02
CA ASP A 162 -15.67 -15.83 -38.15
C ASP A 162 -15.03 -15.67 -39.55
N GLY A 163 -14.08 -16.53 -39.93
CA GLY A 163 -13.58 -16.59 -41.31
C GLY A 163 -12.87 -15.32 -41.81
N ILE A 164 -12.59 -14.36 -40.92
CA ILE A 164 -11.84 -13.14 -41.26
C ILE A 164 -10.45 -13.30 -40.67
N ASN A 165 -9.47 -13.47 -41.55
CA ASN A 165 -8.03 -13.53 -41.27
C ASN A 165 -7.52 -12.21 -40.66
N THR A 166 -7.90 -11.92 -39.41
CA THR A 166 -7.27 -10.87 -38.62
C THR A 166 -6.27 -11.58 -37.71
N LEU A 167 -4.99 -11.49 -38.05
CA LEU A 167 -3.89 -11.93 -37.21
C LEU A 167 -3.92 -11.12 -35.91
N VAL A 168 -4.63 -11.60 -34.89
CA VAL A 168 -4.50 -11.07 -33.54
C VAL A 168 -3.14 -11.55 -33.02
N GLU A 169 -2.12 -10.76 -33.29
CA GLU A 169 -0.80 -10.96 -32.68
C GLU A 169 -0.95 -10.78 -31.16
N LEU A 170 -0.55 -11.80 -30.39
CA LEU A 170 -0.46 -11.69 -28.94
C LEU A 170 0.45 -10.52 -28.62
N ARG A 171 0.02 -9.63 -27.73
CA ARG A 171 0.90 -8.59 -27.19
C ARG A 171 2.14 -9.27 -26.63
N GLU A 172 3.34 -8.71 -26.85
CA GLU A 172 4.61 -9.30 -26.37
C GLU A 172 4.58 -9.59 -24.84
N GLU A 173 3.79 -8.85 -24.08
CA GLU A 173 3.55 -9.05 -22.64
C GLU A 173 2.87 -10.39 -22.30
N GLU A 174 2.10 -10.96 -23.23
CA GLU A 174 1.40 -12.23 -23.04
C GLU A 174 2.24 -13.45 -23.42
N LYS A 175 3.41 -13.23 -24.02
CA LYS A 175 4.38 -14.26 -24.40
C LYS A 175 4.91 -14.95 -23.15
N ASP A 176 4.86 -16.28 -23.14
CA ASP A 176 5.25 -17.14 -22.02
C ASP A 176 4.34 -17.07 -20.76
N THR A 177 3.11 -16.57 -20.88
CA THR A 177 2.14 -16.66 -19.77
C THR A 177 1.78 -18.12 -19.52
N VAL A 178 1.91 -18.54 -18.27
CA VAL A 178 1.58 -19.88 -17.78
C VAL A 178 0.22 -19.80 -17.09
N GLU A 179 -0.80 -20.40 -17.69
CA GLU A 179 -2.19 -20.33 -17.19
C GLU A 179 -2.53 -21.55 -16.33
N LEU A 180 -2.85 -21.30 -15.06
CA LEU A 180 -3.41 -22.29 -14.15
C LEU A 180 -4.93 -22.43 -14.37
N PRO A 181 -5.50 -23.62 -14.12
CA PRO A 181 -6.94 -23.84 -14.21
C PRO A 181 -7.75 -22.84 -13.38
N SER A 182 -8.91 -22.43 -13.88
CA SER A 182 -9.84 -21.51 -13.19
C SER A 182 -10.28 -22.02 -11.81
N SER A 183 -10.28 -23.35 -11.60
CA SER A 183 -10.56 -23.99 -10.32
C SER A 183 -9.48 -23.74 -9.25
N MET A 184 -8.24 -23.41 -9.65
CA MET A 184 -7.12 -23.14 -8.75
C MET A 184 -7.15 -21.71 -8.23
N THR A 185 -8.15 -21.36 -7.42
CA THR A 185 -8.27 -20.02 -6.84
C THR A 185 -7.03 -19.66 -6.00
N LYS A 186 -6.69 -18.37 -5.91
CA LYS A 186 -5.52 -17.92 -5.14
C LYS A 186 -5.56 -18.35 -3.67
N ARG A 187 -6.77 -18.33 -3.07
CA ARG A 187 -6.99 -18.81 -1.69
C ARG A 187 -6.87 -20.33 -1.59
N GLY A 188 -7.39 -21.07 -2.59
CA GLY A 188 -7.24 -22.52 -2.67
C GLY A 188 -5.77 -22.94 -2.74
N LEU A 189 -4.98 -22.26 -3.57
CA LEU A 189 -3.53 -22.50 -3.67
C LEU A 189 -2.79 -22.18 -2.39
N PHE A 190 -3.15 -21.10 -1.69
CA PHE A 190 -2.57 -20.82 -0.37
C PHE A 190 -2.93 -21.87 0.67
N ASN A 191 -4.20 -22.31 0.72
CA ASN A 191 -4.59 -23.41 1.60
C ASN A 191 -3.85 -24.70 1.27
N ARG A 192 -3.60 -24.97 -0.03
CA ARG A 192 -2.80 -26.11 -0.49
C ARG A 192 -1.35 -26.01 -0.01
N PHE A 193 -0.70 -24.87 -0.25
CA PHE A 193 0.68 -24.61 0.19
C PHE A 193 0.82 -24.83 1.70
N ILE A 194 -0.08 -24.25 2.50
CA ILE A 194 -0.06 -24.39 3.96
C ILE A 194 -0.36 -25.85 4.36
N GLY A 195 -1.23 -26.55 3.63
CA GLY A 195 -1.51 -27.97 3.80
C GLY A 195 -0.31 -28.88 3.53
N GLU A 196 0.49 -28.59 2.50
CA GLU A 196 1.73 -29.33 2.18
C GLU A 196 2.82 -29.17 3.24
N LEU A 197 2.70 -28.12 4.05
CA LEU A 197 3.54 -27.85 5.22
C LEU A 197 3.00 -28.47 6.52
N GLY A 198 1.83 -29.13 6.47
CA GLY A 198 1.22 -29.79 7.64
C GLY A 198 0.25 -28.89 8.42
N TRP A 199 -0.31 -27.86 7.79
CA TRP A 199 -1.18 -26.88 8.47
C TRP A 199 -2.50 -26.67 7.74
N LYS A 200 -3.56 -26.35 8.49
CA LYS A 200 -4.88 -25.97 8.00
C LYS A 200 -5.23 -24.58 8.48
N ILE A 201 -5.79 -23.76 7.61
CA ILE A 201 -6.23 -22.41 7.97
C ILE A 201 -7.73 -22.41 8.21
N GLN A 202 -8.14 -21.86 9.35
CA GLN A 202 -9.52 -21.49 9.63
C GLN A 202 -9.74 -20.02 9.25
N TRP A 203 -10.80 -19.79 8.49
CA TRP A 203 -11.20 -18.47 8.02
C TRP A 203 -12.48 -18.05 8.73
N ASP A 204 -12.60 -16.75 8.99
CA ASP A 204 -13.83 -16.09 9.45
C ASP A 204 -14.83 -15.97 8.29
N ASN A 205 -16.10 -15.76 8.62
CA ASN A 205 -17.19 -15.47 7.70
C ASN A 205 -16.90 -14.23 6.84
N LYS A 206 -16.05 -13.32 7.34
CA LYS A 206 -15.55 -12.13 6.63
C LYS A 206 -14.26 -12.37 5.83
N GLY A 207 -13.80 -13.62 5.72
CA GLY A 207 -12.61 -14.00 4.97
C GLY A 207 -11.27 -13.59 5.60
N ARG A 208 -11.29 -13.27 6.90
CA ARG A 208 -10.10 -12.99 7.73
C ARG A 208 -9.53 -14.30 8.27
N LEU A 209 -8.22 -14.38 8.46
CA LEU A 209 -7.58 -15.58 9.02
C LEU A 209 -7.84 -15.62 10.54
N LEU A 210 -8.48 -16.68 11.03
CA LEU A 210 -8.77 -16.87 12.45
C LEU A 210 -7.61 -17.58 13.15
N LYS A 211 -7.28 -18.78 12.67
CA LYS A 211 -6.29 -19.64 13.31
C LYS A 211 -5.62 -20.56 12.30
N LYS A 212 -4.35 -20.91 12.58
CA LYS A 212 -3.62 -22.00 11.93
C LYS A 212 -3.73 -23.23 12.84
N VAL A 213 -4.24 -24.32 12.30
CA VAL A 213 -4.47 -25.59 13.00
C VAL A 213 -3.50 -26.62 12.42
N GLU A 214 -2.86 -27.40 13.27
CA GLU A 214 -1.96 -28.46 12.84
C GLU A 214 -2.74 -29.58 12.13
N LEU A 215 -2.15 -30.12 11.07
CA LEU A 215 -2.73 -31.18 10.27
C LEU A 215 -1.84 -32.42 10.37
N GLY A 216 -2.24 -33.39 11.20
CA GLY A 216 -1.47 -34.60 11.48
C GLY A 216 -0.38 -34.40 12.54
N THR A 217 0.49 -35.40 12.69
CA THR A 217 1.50 -35.48 13.76
C THR A 217 2.86 -34.86 13.38
N GLU A 218 3.11 -34.59 12.09
CA GLU A 218 4.39 -34.06 11.62
C GLU A 218 4.21 -32.76 10.83
N GLN A 219 4.72 -31.64 11.39
CA GLN A 219 4.77 -30.36 10.70
C GLN A 219 6.18 -30.13 10.12
N LYS A 220 6.25 -29.77 8.83
CA LYS A 220 7.53 -29.48 8.17
C LYS A 220 8.17 -28.18 8.65
N VAL A 221 7.35 -27.26 9.17
CA VAL A 221 7.75 -25.94 9.65
C VAL A 221 6.88 -25.50 10.82
N SER A 222 7.42 -24.61 11.65
CA SER A 222 6.68 -24.04 12.78
C SER A 222 5.66 -22.98 12.33
N ALA A 223 4.66 -22.70 13.18
CA ALA A 223 3.58 -21.76 12.86
C ALA A 223 4.06 -20.33 12.54
N THR A 224 5.18 -19.92 13.14
CA THR A 224 5.79 -18.59 12.99
C THR A 224 6.53 -18.44 11.67
N GLU A 225 7.02 -19.54 11.09
CA GLU A 225 7.67 -19.57 9.77
C GLU A 225 6.65 -19.55 8.61
N LEU A 226 5.38 -19.78 8.88
CA LEU A 226 4.35 -19.77 7.83
C LEU A 226 4.03 -18.33 7.40
N PRO A 227 4.12 -18.01 6.10
CA PRO A 227 3.84 -16.67 5.61
C PRO A 227 2.38 -16.29 5.82
N ALA A 228 2.14 -15.00 6.01
CA ALA A 228 0.79 -14.46 5.96
C ALA A 228 0.23 -14.53 4.53
N TRP A 229 -1.09 -14.59 4.40
CA TRP A 229 -1.79 -14.56 3.10
C TRP A 229 -1.35 -13.37 2.22
N SER A 230 -1.20 -12.19 2.82
CA SER A 230 -0.71 -10.99 2.13
C SER A 230 0.68 -11.19 1.55
N ASN A 231 1.57 -11.83 2.30
CA ASN A 231 2.95 -12.08 1.88
C ASN A 231 3.00 -13.08 0.73
N PHE A 232 2.22 -14.17 0.83
CA PHE A 232 2.09 -15.15 -0.25
C PHE A 232 1.60 -14.51 -1.56
N ARG A 233 0.55 -13.68 -1.48
CA ARG A 233 -0.01 -12.99 -2.65
C ARG A 233 0.96 -11.96 -3.23
N SER A 234 1.64 -11.18 -2.39
CA SER A 234 2.62 -10.18 -2.84
C SER A 234 3.84 -10.86 -3.47
N PHE A 235 4.31 -11.96 -2.87
CA PHE A 235 5.40 -12.77 -3.41
C PHE A 235 5.05 -13.33 -4.79
N TRP A 236 3.88 -13.95 -4.94
CA TRP A 236 3.41 -14.42 -6.24
C TRP A 236 3.43 -13.30 -7.28
N LYS A 237 2.79 -12.16 -6.99
CA LYS A 237 2.74 -11.02 -7.93
C LYS A 237 4.13 -10.52 -8.35
N LYS A 238 5.10 -10.57 -7.46
CA LYS A 238 6.45 -10.03 -7.68
C LYS A 238 7.33 -11.03 -8.43
N GLU A 239 7.39 -12.27 -7.97
CA GLU A 239 8.35 -13.28 -8.46
C GLU A 239 7.78 -14.15 -9.59
N TYR A 240 6.45 -14.30 -9.66
CA TYR A 240 5.76 -15.12 -10.65
C TYR A 240 4.64 -14.34 -11.38
N PRO A 241 4.93 -13.17 -11.98
CA PRO A 241 3.91 -12.33 -12.63
C PRO A 241 3.25 -13.02 -13.83
N LYS A 242 3.98 -13.89 -14.54
CA LYS A 242 3.51 -14.66 -15.70
C LYS A 242 2.71 -15.92 -15.33
N LEU A 243 2.65 -16.31 -14.06
CA LEU A 243 1.83 -17.43 -13.60
C LEU A 243 0.44 -16.90 -13.22
N VAL A 244 -0.53 -17.09 -14.10
CA VAL A 244 -1.87 -16.47 -13.99
C VAL A 244 -2.92 -17.56 -13.83
N ILE A 245 -3.97 -17.30 -13.04
CA ILE A 245 -5.15 -18.18 -13.02
C ILE A 245 -6.06 -17.72 -14.15
N GLN A 246 -6.46 -18.66 -15.01
CA GLN A 246 -7.39 -18.39 -16.10
C GLN A 246 -8.67 -17.75 -15.53
N ARG A 247 -9.15 -16.70 -16.20
CA ARG A 247 -10.45 -16.10 -15.86
C ARG A 247 -11.55 -17.12 -16.16
N PRO A 248 -12.58 -17.25 -15.32
CA PRO A 248 -13.67 -18.21 -15.53
C PRO A 248 -14.51 -18.08 -16.82
N SER A 249 -14.13 -17.26 -17.81
CA SER A 249 -14.99 -16.98 -18.96
C SER A 249 -14.25 -16.31 -20.14
N GLU A 250 -13.30 -17.00 -20.76
CA GLU A 250 -12.79 -16.62 -22.09
C GLU A 250 -12.89 -17.87 -22.98
N ASP A 251 -13.95 -17.91 -23.80
CA ASP A 251 -14.24 -18.80 -24.94
C ASP A 251 -13.91 -20.29 -24.79
N ILE A 252 -14.69 -21.00 -23.97
CA ILE A 252 -14.86 -22.43 -24.14
C ILE A 252 -16.35 -22.73 -24.26
N CYS A 253 -16.75 -23.44 -25.33
CA CYS A 253 -18.13 -23.91 -25.46
C CYS A 253 -18.49 -24.83 -24.28
N GLY A 254 -19.79 -25.06 -24.03
CA GLY A 254 -20.26 -25.88 -22.91
C GLY A 254 -19.57 -27.24 -22.81
N ASP A 255 -19.28 -27.87 -23.96
CA ASP A 255 -18.59 -29.17 -24.01
C ASP A 255 -17.12 -29.07 -23.66
N CYS A 256 -16.42 -28.02 -24.10
CA CYS A 256 -15.05 -27.75 -23.71
C CYS A 256 -14.95 -27.39 -22.20
N TYR A 257 -15.97 -26.74 -21.64
CA TYR A 257 -16.08 -26.51 -20.21
C TYR A 257 -16.29 -27.81 -19.43
N LEU A 258 -17.18 -28.69 -19.89
CA LEU A 258 -17.42 -30.00 -19.28
C LEU A 258 -16.17 -30.87 -19.35
N PHE A 259 -15.49 -30.91 -20.49
CA PHE A 259 -14.25 -31.65 -20.68
C PHE A 259 -13.13 -31.11 -19.79
N ALA A 260 -12.90 -29.79 -19.75
CA ALA A 260 -11.90 -29.18 -18.87
C ALA A 260 -12.20 -29.43 -17.38
N SER A 261 -13.47 -29.40 -17.00
CA SER A 261 -13.91 -29.70 -15.64
C SER A 261 -13.69 -31.17 -15.28
N GLN A 262 -13.99 -32.11 -16.19
CA GLN A 262 -13.71 -33.54 -16.02
C GLN A 262 -12.21 -33.81 -15.90
N GLN A 263 -11.39 -33.20 -16.76
CA GLN A 263 -9.92 -33.29 -16.68
C GLN A 263 -9.40 -32.72 -15.36
N ALA A 264 -9.91 -31.58 -14.91
CA ALA A 264 -9.56 -31.02 -13.61
C ALA A 264 -9.94 -31.94 -12.44
N GLN A 265 -11.08 -32.63 -12.54
CA GLN A 265 -11.53 -33.59 -11.54
C GLN A 265 -10.67 -34.86 -11.54
N VAL A 266 -10.30 -35.39 -12.71
CA VAL A 266 -9.37 -36.50 -12.85
C VAL A 266 -7.98 -36.12 -12.32
N LEU A 267 -7.46 -34.94 -12.67
CA LEU A 267 -6.21 -34.42 -12.11
C LEU A 267 -6.31 -34.28 -10.59
N HIS A 268 -7.44 -33.82 -10.05
CA HIS A 268 -7.67 -33.77 -8.61
C HIS A 268 -7.64 -35.17 -7.98
N GLN A 269 -8.25 -36.17 -8.62
CA GLN A 269 -8.23 -37.57 -8.15
C GLN A 269 -6.83 -38.18 -8.22
N ILE A 270 -6.09 -37.95 -9.31
CA ILE A 270 -4.68 -38.36 -9.45
C ILE A 270 -3.83 -37.69 -8.37
N MET A 271 -4.04 -36.40 -8.11
CA MET A 271 -3.37 -35.66 -7.03
C MET A 271 -3.70 -36.24 -5.65
N GLN A 272 -4.97 -36.55 -5.37
CA GLN A 272 -5.39 -37.20 -4.12
C GLN A 272 -4.78 -38.60 -3.98
N TRP A 273 -4.68 -39.35 -5.07
CA TRP A 273 -4.14 -40.70 -5.09
C TRP A 273 -2.61 -40.73 -4.90
N ARG A 274 -1.86 -39.84 -5.57
CA ARG A 274 -0.41 -39.68 -5.34
C ARG A 274 -0.11 -39.34 -3.89
N ARG A 275 -0.94 -38.52 -3.26
CA ARG A 275 -0.85 -38.19 -1.83
C ARG A 275 -1.07 -39.40 -0.90
N ARG A 276 -1.84 -40.40 -1.33
CA ARG A 276 -2.06 -41.64 -0.57
C ARG A 276 -0.94 -42.66 -0.73
N ARG A 277 -0.20 -42.64 -1.86
CA ARG A 277 0.94 -43.54 -2.12
C ARG A 277 2.29 -43.05 -1.60
N GLY A 278 2.45 -41.74 -1.39
CA GLY A 278 3.66 -41.16 -0.82
C GLY A 278 3.68 -41.12 0.72
N ARG A 279 2.85 -41.94 1.38
CA ARG A 279 2.89 -42.22 2.81
C ARG A 279 3.30 -43.66 3.02
#